data_AF-A0A6J4CUK5-F1
#
_entry.id   AF-A0A6J4CUK5-F1
#
_cell.length_a   1.000
_cell.length_b   1.000
_cell.length_c   1.000
_cell.angle_alpha   90.00
_cell.angle_beta   90.00
_cell.angle_gamma   90.00
#
_symmetry.space_group_name_H-M   'P 1'
#
loop_
_entity.id
_entity.type
_entity.pdbx_description
1 polymer ?
#
loop_
_entity_poly.entity_id
_entity_poly.type
_entity_poly.pdbx_seq_one_letter_code
_entity_poly.pdbx_strand_id
1 'polypeptide(L)'
;MFFYFFVFFCFLLNCFISNVVFWWSIFFLMTLVFVFLNFSNSYSCINYFIFQEFLGLLFLFFSFGVFQFFVVLLKVGVSPFHFWCLRIFNSLSGYMVFWFLTFQKLPYFPVILFFFDFNFFFVFLFGIFFCYIHLFFCKSFKSMVFISSVESFSWLLVSLFFSVFTGFFLFFFYVFVMFFLLDYSSFKSYDFYNWELVFLFMNFPMTINFFIKIFSIVFFLNFSSFFLIFVLFFMVFSVFSFGFWFFNVGLKFSYYGFLNFNFFYFIYFPVMFFFLF
;
A
#
# COMPACT_ATOMS: atom_id res chain seq x y z
N MET A 1 2.91 -14.84 -18.60
CA MET A 1 3.78 -15.81 -17.90
C MET A 1 5.24 -15.38 -17.84
N PHE A 2 5.91 -15.07 -18.97
CA PHE A 2 7.31 -14.65 -18.97
C PHE A 2 7.62 -13.48 -18.01
N PHE A 3 6.85 -12.39 -18.07
CA PHE A 3 7.08 -11.23 -17.20
C PHE A 3 6.98 -11.55 -15.71
N TYR A 4 6.09 -12.46 -15.30
CA TYR A 4 5.98 -12.85 -13.88
C TYR A 4 7.23 -13.56 -13.39
N PHE A 5 7.73 -14.51 -14.19
CA PHE A 5 8.97 -15.21 -13.89
C PHE A 5 10.15 -14.24 -13.84
N PHE A 6 10.19 -13.26 -14.75
CA PHE A 6 11.20 -12.21 -14.74
C PHE A 6 11.17 -11.36 -13.46
N VAL A 7 9.99 -10.94 -12.98
CA VAL A 7 9.88 -10.19 -11.72
C VAL A 7 10.32 -11.03 -10.53
N PHE A 8 9.93 -12.31 -10.48
CA PHE A 8 10.36 -13.21 -9.42
C PHE A 8 11.88 -13.44 -9.43
N PHE A 9 12.48 -13.57 -10.61
CA PHE A 9 13.93 -13.65 -10.76
C PHE A 9 14.63 -12.38 -10.27
N CYS A 10 14.11 -11.19 -10.61
CA CYS A 10 14.62 -9.92 -10.09
C CYS A 10 14.54 -9.83 -8.56
N PHE A 11 13.44 -10.32 -7.97
CA PHE A 11 13.29 -10.41 -6.52
C PHE A 11 14.36 -11.30 -5.89
N LEU A 12 14.58 -12.51 -6.44
CA LEU A 12 15.62 -13.42 -5.93
C LEU A 12 17.02 -12.79 -6.03
N LEU A 13 17.32 -12.13 -7.15
CA LEU A 13 18.60 -11.45 -7.33
C LEU A 13 18.83 -10.35 -6.27
N ASN A 14 17.79 -9.57 -5.94
CA ASN A 14 17.86 -8.54 -4.90
C ASN A 14 18.06 -9.13 -3.48
N CYS A 15 17.64 -10.38 -3.23
CA CYS A 15 17.90 -11.04 -1.95
C CYS A 15 19.37 -11.41 -1.75
N PHE A 16 20.11 -11.72 -2.82
CA PHE A 16 21.49 -12.21 -2.72
C PHE A 16 22.55 -11.13 -2.89
N ILE A 17 22.24 -10.06 -3.64
CA ILE A 17 23.23 -9.05 -4.04
C ILE A 17 22.99 -7.76 -3.26
N SER A 18 24.03 -7.25 -2.59
CA SER A 18 24.01 -6.02 -1.78
C SER A 18 24.72 -4.83 -2.45
N ASN A 19 24.63 -4.73 -3.77
CA ASN A 19 25.26 -3.63 -4.53
C ASN A 19 24.21 -2.61 -4.98
N VAL A 20 24.42 -1.35 -4.63
CA VAL A 20 23.53 -0.22 -4.98
C VAL A 20 23.33 -0.06 -6.49
N VAL A 21 24.38 -0.22 -7.29
CA VAL A 21 24.29 -0.12 -8.76
C VAL A 21 23.44 -1.27 -9.32
N PHE A 22 23.58 -2.45 -8.73
CA PHE A 22 22.81 -3.60 -9.13
C PHE A 22 21.32 -3.44 -8.79
N TRP A 23 20.99 -2.96 -7.58
CA TRP A 23 19.61 -2.64 -7.21
C TRP A 23 18.99 -1.59 -8.13
N TRP A 24 19.74 -0.53 -8.47
CA TRP A 24 19.29 0.48 -9.40
C TRP A 24 18.96 -0.12 -10.78
N SER A 25 19.81 -1.01 -11.30
CA SER A 25 19.59 -1.66 -12.58
C SER A 25 18.31 -2.50 -12.59
N ILE A 26 18.00 -3.19 -11.49
CA ILE A 26 16.75 -3.95 -11.34
C ILE A 26 15.55 -3.01 -11.26
N PHE A 27 15.65 -1.89 -10.55
CA PHE A 27 14.58 -0.90 -10.52
C PHE A 27 14.28 -0.34 -11.91
N PHE A 28 15.31 -0.06 -12.70
CA PHE A 28 15.17 0.37 -14.10
C PHE A 28 14.49 -0.70 -14.97
N LEU A 29 14.88 -1.97 -14.83
CA LEU A 29 14.24 -3.05 -15.58
C LEU A 29 12.75 -3.18 -15.23
N MET A 30 12.39 -2.97 -13.96
CA MET A 30 11.01 -3.05 -13.49
C MET A 30 10.13 -1.91 -14.00
N THR A 31 10.69 -0.69 -14.13
CA THR A 31 9.98 0.46 -14.72
C THR A 31 9.71 0.22 -16.20
N LEU A 32 10.70 -0.28 -16.95
CA LEU A 32 10.52 -0.63 -18.36
C LEU A 32 9.45 -1.70 -18.56
N VAL A 33 9.48 -2.79 -17.79
CA VAL A 33 8.46 -3.85 -17.85
C VAL A 33 7.07 -3.27 -17.59
N PHE A 34 6.91 -2.37 -16.63
CA PHE A 34 5.62 -1.73 -16.37
C PHE A 34 5.09 -0.92 -17.56
N VAL A 35 5.98 -0.14 -18.18
CA VAL A 35 5.63 0.74 -19.31
C VAL A 35 5.25 -0.12 -20.52
N PHE A 36 5.98 -1.20 -20.80
CA PHE A 36 5.65 -2.12 -21.89
C PHE A 36 4.28 -2.76 -21.72
N LEU A 37 3.93 -3.19 -20.50
CA LEU A 37 2.63 -3.81 -20.25
C LEU A 37 1.45 -2.81 -20.37
N ASN A 38 1.68 -1.52 -20.11
CA ASN A 38 0.64 -0.48 -20.09
C ASN A 38 0.64 0.45 -21.31
N PHE A 39 1.25 0.06 -22.43
CA PHE A 39 1.44 0.94 -23.59
C PHE A 39 0.15 1.62 -24.08
N SER A 40 -1.02 1.01 -23.88
CA SER A 40 -2.33 1.59 -24.24
C SER A 40 -2.67 2.90 -23.50
N ASN A 41 -2.12 3.12 -22.30
CA ASN A 41 -2.43 4.26 -21.45
C ASN A 41 -1.25 5.24 -21.42
N SER A 42 -0.97 5.87 -22.56
CA SER A 42 0.27 6.63 -22.81
C SER A 42 0.59 7.70 -21.76
N TYR A 43 -0.37 8.55 -21.40
CA TYR A 43 -0.10 9.69 -20.51
C TYR A 43 0.35 9.28 -19.10
N SER A 44 -0.34 8.31 -18.49
CA SER A 44 -0.01 7.86 -17.14
C SER A 44 1.27 7.04 -17.10
N CYS A 45 1.57 6.30 -18.16
CA CYS A 45 2.81 5.54 -18.27
C CYS A 45 4.03 6.45 -18.40
N ILE A 46 3.91 7.52 -19.19
CA ILE A 46 4.98 8.52 -19.32
C ILE A 46 5.22 9.20 -17.96
N ASN A 47 4.16 9.58 -17.25
CA ASN A 47 4.30 10.17 -15.91
C ASN A 47 4.94 9.21 -14.91
N TYR A 48 4.55 7.93 -14.93
CA TYR A 48 5.17 6.90 -14.10
C TYR A 48 6.65 6.74 -14.42
N PHE A 49 7.00 6.64 -15.70
CA PHE A 49 8.38 6.47 -16.16
C PHE A 49 9.25 7.65 -15.73
N ILE A 50 8.85 8.89 -16.04
CA ILE A 50 9.62 10.09 -15.69
C ILE A 50 9.85 10.17 -14.17
N PHE A 51 8.80 9.94 -13.38
CA PHE A 51 8.90 10.03 -11.93
C PHE A 51 9.79 8.93 -11.34
N GLN A 52 9.66 7.69 -11.81
CA GLN A 52 10.45 6.56 -11.31
C GLN A 52 11.92 6.61 -11.72
N GLU A 53 12.22 7.09 -12.93
CA GLU A 53 13.59 7.27 -13.38
C GLU A 53 14.29 8.40 -12.63
N PHE A 54 13.59 9.52 -12.42
CA PHE A 54 14.11 10.60 -11.59
C PHE A 54 14.45 10.11 -10.18
N LEU A 55 13.55 9.36 -9.54
CA LEU A 55 13.84 8.72 -8.25
C LEU A 55 14.97 7.68 -8.33
N GLY A 56 15.14 7.00 -9.47
CA GLY A 56 16.23 6.06 -9.70
C GLY A 56 17.60 6.74 -9.68
N LEU A 57 17.70 7.88 -10.35
CA LEU A 57 18.92 8.68 -10.34
C LEU A 57 19.19 9.27 -8.95
N LEU A 58 18.16 9.74 -8.24
CA LEU A 58 18.30 10.18 -6.85
C LEU A 58 18.78 9.06 -5.91
N PHE A 59 18.34 7.82 -6.15
CA PHE A 59 18.79 6.65 -5.37
C PHE A 59 20.29 6.40 -5.52
N LEU A 60 20.85 6.57 -6.73
CA LEU A 60 22.29 6.47 -6.96
C LEU A 60 23.07 7.62 -6.32
N PHE A 61 22.53 8.85 -6.39
CA PHE A 61 23.19 10.04 -5.88
C PHE A 61 23.36 10.03 -4.36
N PHE A 62 22.33 9.63 -3.61
CA PHE A 62 22.33 9.62 -2.14
C PHE A 62 22.93 8.35 -1.50
N SER A 63 23.86 7.69 -2.18
CA SER A 63 24.39 6.38 -1.79
C SER A 63 24.74 6.29 -0.29
N PHE A 64 24.25 5.23 0.37
CA PHE A 64 24.50 4.79 1.75
C PHE A 64 23.95 5.70 2.87
N GLY A 65 22.88 6.46 2.61
CA GLY A 65 22.28 7.34 3.62
C GLY A 65 20.81 7.06 3.95
N VAL A 66 20.33 7.72 5.02
CA VAL A 66 18.91 7.82 5.40
C VAL A 66 18.05 8.34 4.24
N PHE A 67 18.59 9.25 3.42
CA PHE A 67 17.89 9.75 2.23
C PHE A 67 17.66 8.66 1.18
N GLN A 68 18.57 7.67 1.07
CA GLN A 68 18.39 6.55 0.15
C GLN A 68 17.16 5.71 0.54
N PHE A 69 16.95 5.49 1.84
CA PHE A 69 15.76 4.81 2.35
C PHE A 69 14.47 5.56 1.99
N PHE A 70 14.43 6.89 2.19
CA PHE A 70 13.27 7.70 1.80
C PHE A 70 12.99 7.67 0.29
N VAL A 71 14.03 7.65 -0.54
CA VAL A 71 13.89 7.50 -2.00
C VAL A 71 13.28 6.13 -2.36
N VAL A 72 13.69 5.06 -1.68
CA VAL A 72 13.08 3.73 -1.88
C VAL A 72 11.61 3.73 -1.45
N LEU A 73 11.27 4.34 -0.31
CA LEU A 73 9.87 4.47 0.12
C LEU A 73 9.01 5.25 -0.89
N LEU A 74 9.56 6.34 -1.43
CA LEU A 74 8.95 7.12 -2.51
C LEU A 74 8.72 6.27 -3.76
N LYS A 75 9.72 5.48 -4.19
CA LYS A 75 9.60 4.59 -5.36
C LYS A 75 8.51 3.55 -5.20
N VAL A 76 8.43 2.92 -4.04
CA VAL A 76 7.42 1.89 -3.75
C VAL A 76 6.03 2.51 -3.55
N GLY A 77 5.97 3.80 -3.19
CA GLY A 77 4.72 4.47 -2.89
C GLY A 77 4.16 4.09 -1.52
N VAL A 78 5.04 3.82 -0.56
CA VAL A 78 4.63 3.58 0.84
C VAL A 78 4.27 4.90 1.48
N SER A 79 3.29 4.87 2.38
CA SER A 79 2.93 6.04 3.18
C SER A 79 4.12 6.55 4.00
N PRO A 80 4.27 7.89 4.15
CA PRO A 80 3.33 8.96 3.75
C PRO A 80 3.40 9.41 2.28
N PHE A 81 4.25 8.80 1.45
CA PHE A 81 4.59 9.27 0.12
C PHE A 81 3.74 8.68 -1.02
N HIS A 82 2.54 8.19 -0.73
CA HIS A 82 1.70 7.45 -1.69
C HIS A 82 0.93 8.31 -2.70
N PHE A 83 0.96 9.64 -2.58
CA PHE A 83 0.09 10.53 -3.37
C PHE A 83 0.33 10.46 -4.87
N TRP A 84 1.59 10.38 -5.31
CA TRP A 84 1.92 10.34 -6.73
C TRP A 84 1.35 9.07 -7.38
N CYS A 85 1.36 7.93 -6.66
CA CYS A 85 0.82 6.66 -7.12
C CYS A 85 -0.68 6.74 -7.45
N LEU A 86 -1.46 7.52 -6.69
CA LEU A 86 -2.92 7.63 -6.92
C LEU A 86 -3.26 8.17 -8.30
N ARG A 87 -2.47 9.12 -8.80
CA ARG A 87 -2.67 9.69 -10.14
C ARG A 87 -2.50 8.62 -11.23
N ILE A 88 -1.48 7.78 -11.10
CA ILE A 88 -1.22 6.69 -12.04
C ILE A 88 -2.28 5.60 -11.88
N PHE A 89 -2.55 5.19 -10.63
CA PHE A 89 -3.49 4.13 -10.31
C PHE A 89 -4.88 4.36 -10.90
N ASN A 90 -5.41 5.58 -10.79
CA ASN A 90 -6.74 5.92 -11.30
C ASN A 90 -6.89 5.69 -12.80
N SER A 91 -5.81 5.69 -13.58
CA SER A 91 -5.84 5.40 -15.01
C SER A 91 -5.67 3.92 -15.37
N LEU A 92 -5.19 3.07 -14.46
CA LEU A 92 -4.92 1.66 -14.75
C LEU A 92 -6.21 0.83 -14.70
N SER A 93 -6.48 -0.02 -15.68
CA SER A 93 -7.69 -0.87 -15.69
C SER A 93 -7.35 -2.35 -15.65
N GLY A 94 -8.20 -3.15 -15.01
CA GLY A 94 -8.14 -4.61 -15.01
C GLY A 94 -6.83 -5.16 -14.44
N TYR A 95 -6.24 -6.13 -15.14
CA TYR A 95 -5.03 -6.85 -14.75
C TYR A 95 -3.84 -5.94 -14.35
N MET A 96 -3.77 -4.74 -14.93
CA MET A 96 -2.70 -3.77 -14.63
C MET A 96 -2.79 -3.16 -13.23
N VAL A 97 -3.99 -3.11 -12.66
CA VAL A 97 -4.21 -2.72 -11.25
C VAL A 97 -3.49 -3.70 -10.35
N PHE A 98 -3.67 -4.99 -10.58
CA PHE A 98 -3.00 -6.04 -9.81
C PHE A 98 -1.49 -5.99 -9.93
N TRP A 99 -0.98 -5.86 -11.15
CA TRP A 99 0.45 -5.76 -11.40
C TRP A 99 1.09 -4.61 -10.60
N PHE A 100 0.40 -3.45 -10.58
CA PHE A 100 0.88 -2.27 -9.87
C PHE A 100 0.86 -2.45 -8.34
N LEU A 101 -0.17 -3.10 -7.79
CA LEU A 101 -0.28 -3.29 -6.34
C LEU A 101 0.70 -4.33 -5.78
N THR A 102 1.07 -5.34 -6.57
CA THR A 102 1.84 -6.50 -6.10
C THR A 102 3.22 -6.61 -6.74
N PHE A 103 3.27 -6.92 -8.04
CA PHE A 103 4.52 -7.21 -8.76
C PHE A 103 5.49 -6.04 -8.81
N GLN A 104 4.99 -4.81 -8.83
CA GLN A 104 5.87 -3.65 -8.73
C GLN A 104 6.52 -3.50 -7.36
N LYS A 105 5.88 -3.93 -6.27
CA LYS A 105 6.43 -3.79 -4.91
C LYS A 105 7.45 -4.88 -4.55
N LEU A 106 7.30 -6.06 -5.15
CA LEU A 106 8.13 -7.25 -4.95
C LEU A 106 9.65 -7.00 -4.89
N PRO A 107 10.31 -6.46 -5.92
CA PRO A 107 11.76 -6.32 -5.96
C PRO A 107 12.31 -5.33 -4.93
N TYR A 108 11.49 -4.41 -4.43
CA TYR A 108 11.91 -3.42 -3.45
C TYR A 108 11.95 -3.99 -2.03
N PHE A 109 11.19 -5.04 -1.75
CA PHE A 109 11.07 -5.61 -0.41
C PHE A 109 12.43 -6.05 0.20
N PRO A 110 13.29 -6.80 -0.53
CA PRO A 110 14.64 -7.13 -0.03
C PRO A 110 15.57 -5.92 0.11
N VAL A 111 15.37 -4.87 -0.71
CA VAL A 111 16.19 -3.66 -0.63
C VAL A 111 15.83 -2.83 0.60
N ILE A 112 14.53 -2.70 0.90
CA ILE A 112 14.07 -2.04 2.14
C ILE A 112 14.64 -2.78 3.36
N LEU A 113 14.68 -4.12 3.30
CA LEU A 113 15.28 -4.97 4.32
C LEU A 113 16.72 -4.61 4.68
N PHE A 114 17.53 -4.23 3.68
CA PHE A 114 18.92 -3.86 3.89
C PHE A 114 19.09 -2.52 4.61
N PHE A 115 18.16 -1.57 4.40
CA PHE A 115 18.20 -0.24 5.01
C PHE A 115 17.43 -0.15 6.33
N PHE A 116 17.04 -1.27 6.93
CA PHE A 116 16.23 -1.23 8.13
C PHE A 116 17.01 -0.80 9.37
N ASP A 117 16.67 0.39 9.86
CA ASP A 117 16.98 0.88 11.20
C ASP A 117 15.70 1.07 12.02
N PHE A 118 15.74 0.76 13.33
CA PHE A 118 14.60 0.94 14.23
C PHE A 118 14.04 2.38 14.26
N ASN A 119 14.83 3.39 13.90
CA ASN A 119 14.34 4.78 13.80
C ASN A 119 13.24 4.94 12.73
N PHE A 120 13.27 4.13 11.67
CA PHE A 120 12.27 4.19 10.61
C PHE A 120 10.93 3.55 10.99
N PHE A 121 10.89 2.79 12.09
CA PHE A 121 9.66 2.22 12.62
C PHE A 121 8.57 3.30 12.81
N PHE A 122 8.94 4.44 13.39
CA PHE A 122 8.02 5.56 13.61
C PHE A 122 7.52 6.19 12.30
N VAL A 123 8.35 6.19 11.25
CA VAL A 123 7.95 6.71 9.93
C VAL A 123 6.80 5.88 9.36
N PHE A 124 6.86 4.55 9.49
CA PHE A 124 5.77 3.68 9.02
C PHE A 124 4.51 3.81 9.85
N LEU A 125 4.62 3.93 11.18
CA LEU A 125 3.46 4.21 12.02
C LEU A 125 2.77 5.54 11.68
N PHE A 126 3.56 6.60 11.47
CA PHE A 126 3.04 7.89 11.01
C PHE A 126 2.41 7.76 9.62
N GLY A 127 3.02 6.99 8.72
CA GLY A 127 2.47 6.67 7.41
C GLY A 127 1.11 5.95 7.51
N ILE A 128 0.96 4.97 8.40
CA ILE A 128 -0.30 4.26 8.65
C ILE A 128 -1.39 5.23 9.12
N PHE A 129 -1.07 6.12 10.08
CA PHE A 129 -2.00 7.16 10.52
C PHE A 129 -2.48 8.04 9.37
N PHE A 130 -1.55 8.45 8.52
CA PHE A 130 -1.83 9.29 7.37
C PHE A 130 -2.69 8.57 6.31
N CYS A 131 -2.52 7.26 6.13
CA CYS A 131 -3.41 6.44 5.31
C CYS A 131 -4.85 6.47 5.86
N TYR A 132 -5.03 6.31 7.18
CA TYR A 132 -6.37 6.38 7.78
C TYR A 132 -7.04 7.72 7.56
N ILE A 133 -6.32 8.83 7.80
CA ILE A 133 -6.82 10.18 7.49
C ILE A 133 -7.23 10.26 6.02
N HIS A 134 -6.41 9.74 5.12
CA HIS A 134 -6.69 9.80 3.69
C HIS A 134 -7.91 8.97 3.25
N LEU A 135 -8.13 7.81 3.86
CA LEU A 135 -9.32 6.98 3.58
C LEU A 135 -10.62 7.75 3.78
N PHE A 136 -10.68 8.68 4.73
CA PHE A 136 -11.86 9.54 4.94
C PHE A 136 -12.12 10.52 3.80
N PHE A 137 -11.11 10.94 3.06
CA PHE A 137 -11.28 11.90 1.95
C PHE A 137 -11.56 11.24 0.60
N CYS A 138 -11.48 9.91 0.52
CA CYS A 138 -11.59 9.19 -0.74
C CYS A 138 -13.03 9.06 -1.22
N LYS A 139 -13.27 9.47 -2.48
CA LYS A 139 -14.60 9.42 -3.10
C LYS A 139 -14.81 8.21 -4.01
N SER A 140 -13.75 7.71 -4.66
CA SER A 140 -13.84 6.57 -5.59
C SER A 140 -13.45 5.25 -4.92
N PHE A 141 -14.13 4.17 -5.30
CA PHE A 141 -13.83 2.81 -4.83
C PHE A 141 -12.40 2.41 -5.18
N LYS A 142 -11.96 2.78 -6.38
CA LYS A 142 -10.62 2.53 -6.87
C LYS A 142 -9.55 3.21 -6.00
N SER A 143 -9.69 4.49 -5.66
CA SER A 143 -8.72 5.16 -4.80
C SER A 143 -8.67 4.56 -3.40
N MET A 144 -9.82 4.09 -2.91
CA MET A 144 -9.90 3.41 -1.62
C MET A 144 -9.15 2.06 -1.63
N VAL A 145 -9.36 1.21 -2.65
CA VAL A 145 -8.61 -0.05 -2.80
C VAL A 145 -7.12 0.21 -2.86
N PHE A 146 -6.69 1.28 -3.52
CA PHE A 146 -5.28 1.66 -3.52
C PHE A 146 -4.78 2.00 -2.11
N ILE A 147 -5.45 2.89 -1.38
CA ILE A 147 -4.95 3.34 -0.07
C ILE A 147 -4.98 2.22 0.96
N SER A 148 -6.01 1.37 0.97
CA SER A 148 -6.05 0.20 1.85
C SER A 148 -4.93 -0.81 1.52
N SER A 149 -4.53 -0.93 0.25
CA SER A 149 -3.37 -1.75 -0.13
C SER A 149 -2.02 -1.12 0.26
N VAL A 150 -1.94 0.20 0.39
CA VAL A 150 -0.77 0.91 0.91
C VAL A 150 -0.69 0.72 2.42
N GLU A 151 -1.82 0.81 3.12
CA GLU A 151 -1.93 0.54 4.55
C GLU A 151 -1.51 -0.89 4.89
N SER A 152 -2.03 -1.91 4.19
CA SER A 152 -1.63 -3.29 4.48
C SER A 152 -0.17 -3.56 4.15
N PHE A 153 0.38 -2.91 3.12
CA PHE A 153 1.81 -2.99 2.82
C PHE A 153 2.68 -2.31 3.90
N SER A 154 2.26 -1.19 4.49
CA SER A 154 3.00 -0.58 5.60
C SER A 154 2.94 -1.42 6.87
N TRP A 155 1.82 -2.08 7.19
CA TRP A 155 1.76 -3.09 8.26
C TRP A 155 2.70 -4.27 8.01
N LEU A 156 2.83 -4.69 6.75
CA LEU A 156 3.79 -5.70 6.33
C LEU A 156 5.23 -5.27 6.59
N LEU A 157 5.60 -4.04 6.20
CA LEU A 157 6.93 -3.50 6.50
C LEU A 157 7.17 -3.33 7.99
N VAL A 158 6.14 -2.96 8.76
CA VAL A 158 6.20 -2.92 10.23
C VAL A 158 6.52 -4.30 10.82
N SER A 159 5.91 -5.38 10.30
CA SER A 159 6.18 -6.73 10.78
C SER A 159 7.63 -7.18 10.56
N LEU A 160 8.27 -6.69 9.49
CA LEU A 160 9.68 -6.98 9.20
C LEU A 160 10.65 -6.46 10.25
N PHE A 161 10.33 -5.35 10.94
CA PHE A 161 11.18 -4.83 12.03
C PHE A 161 11.29 -5.81 13.18
N PHE A 162 10.25 -6.61 13.43
CA PHE A 162 10.23 -7.52 14.56
C PHE A 162 10.79 -8.89 14.21
N SER A 163 10.45 -9.40 13.03
CA SER A 163 11.05 -10.64 12.54
C SER A 163 10.99 -10.74 11.02
N VAL A 164 12.18 -10.91 10.43
CA VAL A 164 12.37 -11.00 8.98
C VAL A 164 11.61 -12.19 8.38
N PHE A 165 11.71 -13.38 9.00
CA PHE A 165 11.03 -14.58 8.49
C PHE A 165 9.51 -14.45 8.43
N THR A 166 8.91 -13.82 9.45
CA THR A 166 7.46 -13.71 9.55
C THR A 166 6.95 -12.65 8.58
N GLY A 167 7.66 -11.53 8.43
CA GLY A 167 7.34 -10.53 7.42
C GLY A 167 7.47 -11.07 6.00
N PHE A 168 8.48 -11.91 5.69
CA PHE A 168 8.55 -12.61 4.40
C PHE A 168 7.37 -13.58 4.20
N PHE A 169 7.02 -14.36 5.21
CA PHE A 169 5.87 -15.27 5.13
C PHE A 169 4.56 -14.51 4.86
N LEU A 170 4.30 -13.44 5.62
CA LEU A 170 3.13 -12.57 5.43
C LEU A 170 3.16 -11.90 4.06
N PHE A 171 4.34 -11.58 3.53
CA PHE A 171 4.48 -10.94 2.23
C PHE A 171 4.11 -11.90 1.09
N PHE A 172 4.58 -13.14 1.14
CA PHE A 172 4.16 -14.16 0.18
C PHE A 172 2.67 -14.48 0.29
N PHE A 173 2.14 -14.53 1.51
CA PHE A 173 0.70 -14.65 1.73
C PHE A 173 -0.06 -13.48 1.07
N TYR A 174 0.39 -12.24 1.26
CA TYR A 174 -0.22 -11.06 0.62
C TYR A 174 -0.21 -11.16 -0.91
N VAL A 175 0.93 -11.50 -1.52
CA VAL A 175 1.03 -11.66 -2.98
C VAL A 175 0.10 -12.77 -3.48
N PHE A 176 0.06 -13.91 -2.77
CA PHE A 176 -0.80 -15.03 -3.11
C PHE A 176 -2.28 -14.65 -3.10
N VAL A 177 -2.77 -14.01 -2.03
CA VAL A 177 -4.20 -13.68 -2.00
C VAL A 177 -4.55 -12.57 -2.98
N MET A 178 -3.69 -11.57 -3.17
CA MET A 178 -3.91 -10.52 -4.17
C MET A 178 -4.02 -11.08 -5.60
N PHE A 179 -3.32 -12.17 -5.91
CA PHE A 179 -3.43 -12.85 -7.20
C PHE A 179 -4.86 -13.37 -7.46
N PHE A 180 -5.52 -13.97 -6.46
CA PHE A 180 -6.88 -14.50 -6.62
C PHE A 180 -7.97 -13.44 -6.69
N LEU A 181 -7.73 -12.26 -6.11
CA LEU A 181 -8.79 -11.27 -5.94
C LEU A 181 -9.08 -10.45 -7.19
N LEU A 182 -8.05 -10.17 -7.99
CA LEU A 182 -8.14 -9.09 -8.97
C LEU A 182 -8.56 -9.53 -10.38
N ASP A 183 -8.76 -10.82 -10.58
CA ASP A 183 -9.43 -11.37 -11.78
C ASP A 183 -10.85 -10.79 -11.97
N TYR A 184 -11.48 -10.30 -10.90
CA TYR A 184 -12.83 -9.70 -10.91
C TYR A 184 -12.90 -8.23 -11.38
N SER A 185 -11.78 -7.57 -11.70
CA SER A 185 -11.75 -6.13 -12.05
C SER A 185 -11.79 -5.83 -13.57
N SER A 186 -12.11 -6.82 -14.39
CA SER A 186 -11.76 -6.86 -15.82
C SER A 186 -12.68 -6.09 -16.78
N PHE A 187 -13.74 -5.41 -16.32
CA PHE A 187 -14.59 -4.60 -17.21
C PHE A 187 -14.26 -3.10 -17.14
N LYS A 188 -13.77 -2.59 -18.28
CA LYS A 188 -13.16 -1.26 -18.47
C LYS A 188 -14.06 -0.04 -18.28
N SER A 189 -15.38 -0.20 -18.13
CA SER A 189 -16.29 0.93 -18.34
C SER A 189 -17.14 1.34 -17.16
N TYR A 190 -17.24 0.53 -16.10
CA TYR A 190 -18.03 0.88 -14.93
C TYR A 190 -17.34 0.41 -13.66
N ASP A 191 -17.35 1.28 -12.65
CA ASP A 191 -16.87 1.04 -11.28
C ASP A 191 -17.70 -0.05 -10.56
N PHE A 192 -17.91 -1.21 -11.19
CA PHE A 192 -18.44 -2.38 -10.51
C PHE A 192 -17.30 -3.07 -9.77
N TYR A 193 -16.76 -2.38 -8.79
CA TYR A 193 -16.08 -3.09 -7.71
C TYR A 193 -17.17 -3.80 -6.90
N ASN A 194 -17.15 -5.12 -6.90
CA ASN A 194 -18.01 -5.92 -6.05
C ASN A 194 -17.76 -5.53 -4.59
N TRP A 195 -18.84 -5.44 -3.81
CA TRP A 195 -18.79 -5.22 -2.36
C TRP A 195 -17.85 -6.19 -1.64
N GLU A 196 -17.66 -7.39 -2.20
CA GLU A 196 -16.71 -8.39 -1.72
C GLU A 196 -15.27 -7.88 -1.70
N LEU A 197 -14.82 -7.22 -2.78
CA LEU A 197 -13.46 -6.65 -2.85
C LEU A 197 -13.29 -5.54 -1.81
N VAL A 198 -14.32 -4.72 -1.66
CA VAL A 198 -14.35 -3.64 -0.68
C VAL A 198 -14.21 -4.18 0.74
N PHE A 199 -15.01 -5.18 1.12
CA PHE A 199 -14.95 -5.76 2.47
C PHE A 199 -13.61 -6.42 2.74
N LEU A 200 -13.05 -7.07 1.74
CA LEU A 200 -11.74 -7.67 1.85
C LEU A 200 -10.63 -6.63 2.12
N PHE A 201 -10.74 -5.46 1.51
CA PHE A 201 -9.79 -4.38 1.72
C PHE A 201 -10.07 -3.54 2.97
N MET A 202 -11.28 -3.55 3.52
CA MET A 202 -11.68 -2.74 4.66
C MET A 202 -11.53 -3.41 6.04
N ASN A 203 -10.48 -4.21 6.23
CA ASN A 203 -10.17 -4.81 7.54
C ASN A 203 -11.32 -5.62 8.16
N PHE A 204 -12.25 -6.16 7.36
CA PHE A 204 -13.32 -7.02 7.86
C PHE A 204 -12.70 -8.29 8.49
N PRO A 205 -13.28 -8.87 9.55
CA PRO A 205 -12.76 -10.09 10.16
C PRO A 205 -12.55 -11.21 9.12
N MET A 206 -11.50 -12.00 9.32
CA MET A 206 -11.06 -13.10 8.42
C MET A 206 -10.60 -12.69 7.02
N THR A 207 -10.37 -11.40 6.76
CA THR A 207 -9.79 -10.94 5.49
C THR A 207 -8.27 -10.81 5.57
N ILE A 208 -7.60 -10.63 4.41
CA ILE A 208 -6.12 -10.52 4.34
C ILE A 208 -5.61 -9.43 5.28
N ASN A 209 -6.18 -8.23 5.17
CA ASN A 209 -5.69 -7.08 5.91
C ASN A 209 -5.83 -7.31 7.42
N PHE A 210 -6.90 -8.00 7.84
CA PHE A 210 -7.09 -8.41 9.23
C PHE A 210 -6.05 -9.43 9.69
N PHE A 211 -5.75 -10.47 8.88
CA PHE A 211 -4.71 -11.45 9.21
C PHE A 211 -3.33 -10.80 9.34
N ILE A 212 -2.92 -9.96 8.38
CA ILE A 212 -1.64 -9.25 8.44
C ILE A 212 -1.56 -8.44 9.74
N LYS A 213 -2.64 -7.74 10.10
CA LYS A 213 -2.71 -6.94 11.34
C LYS A 213 -2.59 -7.79 12.59
N ILE A 214 -3.35 -8.87 12.74
CA ILE A 214 -3.26 -9.75 13.92
C ILE A 214 -1.85 -10.31 14.05
N PHE A 215 -1.29 -10.87 12.97
CA PHE A 215 0.04 -11.43 13.04
C PHE A 215 1.08 -10.37 13.40
N SER A 216 0.98 -9.16 12.85
CA SER A 216 1.85 -8.05 13.26
C SER A 216 1.73 -7.71 14.74
N ILE A 217 0.51 -7.64 15.30
CA ILE A 217 0.25 -7.36 16.72
C ILE A 217 0.84 -8.43 17.64
N VAL A 218 0.75 -9.71 17.26
CA VAL A 218 1.33 -10.80 18.04
C VAL A 218 2.83 -10.61 18.24
N PHE A 219 3.54 -10.09 17.23
CA PHE A 219 4.97 -9.77 17.38
C PHE A 219 5.20 -8.50 18.21
N PHE A 220 4.33 -7.50 18.12
CA PHE A 220 4.40 -6.29 18.94
C PHE A 220 4.30 -6.56 20.44
N LEU A 221 3.48 -7.53 20.85
CA LEU A 221 3.35 -7.94 22.25
C LEU A 221 4.70 -8.26 22.91
N ASN A 222 5.70 -8.67 22.12
CA ASN A 222 7.01 -9.06 22.62
C ASN A 222 7.98 -7.88 22.85
N PHE A 223 7.76 -6.70 22.25
CA PHE A 223 8.79 -5.66 22.13
C PHE A 223 8.62 -4.43 23.05
N SER A 224 7.44 -4.20 23.63
CA SER A 224 7.20 -3.39 24.84
C SER A 224 5.71 -3.02 24.96
N SER A 225 5.27 -2.79 26.19
CA SER A 225 3.87 -2.42 26.50
C SER A 225 3.46 -1.06 25.92
N PHE A 226 4.37 -0.07 25.83
CA PHE A 226 4.02 1.27 25.36
C PHE A 226 3.75 1.32 23.85
N PHE A 227 4.59 0.70 23.02
CA PHE A 227 4.35 0.65 21.57
C PHE A 227 3.07 -0.10 21.22
N LEU A 228 2.74 -1.13 22.01
CA LEU A 228 1.50 -1.86 21.85
C LEU A 228 0.27 -0.98 22.06
N ILE A 229 0.27 -0.10 23.07
CA ILE A 229 -0.84 0.83 23.30
C ILE A 229 -1.03 1.75 22.07
N PHE A 230 0.06 2.27 21.51
CA PHE A 230 0.01 3.14 20.34
C PHE A 230 -0.48 2.40 19.08
N VAL A 231 -0.04 1.17 18.88
CA VAL A 231 -0.51 0.28 17.80
C VAL A 231 -2.00 -0.04 17.94
N LEU A 232 -2.47 -0.35 19.14
CA LEU A 232 -3.88 -0.60 19.41
C LEU A 232 -4.74 0.65 19.15
N PHE A 233 -4.25 1.83 19.51
CA PHE A 233 -4.92 3.10 19.21
C PHE A 233 -5.13 3.30 17.70
N PHE A 234 -4.12 2.97 16.87
CA PHE A 234 -4.28 3.02 15.42
C PHE A 234 -5.31 2.04 14.85
N MET A 235 -5.48 0.88 15.48
CA MET A 235 -6.50 -0.07 15.05
C MET A 235 -7.92 0.52 15.19
N VAL A 236 -8.17 1.37 16.18
CA VAL A 236 -9.45 2.08 16.33
C VAL A 236 -9.74 2.99 15.14
N PHE A 237 -8.74 3.74 14.64
CA PHE A 237 -8.92 4.57 13.44
C PHE A 237 -9.26 3.76 12.19
N SER A 238 -8.76 2.53 12.09
CA SER A 238 -9.12 1.64 10.98
C SER A 238 -10.61 1.31 10.97
N VAL A 239 -11.21 1.09 12.15
CA VAL A 239 -12.65 0.84 12.30
C VAL A 239 -13.46 2.10 11.96
N PHE A 240 -13.00 3.29 12.36
CA PHE A 240 -13.66 4.54 12.00
C PHE A 240 -13.66 4.79 10.49
N SER A 241 -12.54 4.54 9.82
CA SER A 241 -12.45 4.69 8.36
C SER A 241 -13.39 3.73 7.63
N PHE A 242 -13.54 2.50 8.14
CA PHE A 242 -14.50 1.53 7.65
C PHE A 242 -15.95 1.99 7.85
N GLY A 243 -16.31 2.41 9.07
CA GLY A 243 -17.66 2.85 9.41
C GLY A 243 -18.11 4.05 8.58
N PHE A 244 -17.24 5.06 8.43
CA PHE A 244 -17.53 6.23 7.59
C PHE A 244 -17.81 5.84 6.14
N TRP A 245 -17.00 4.92 5.61
CA TRP A 245 -17.15 4.53 4.23
C TRP A 245 -18.38 3.64 4.00
N PHE A 246 -18.68 2.74 4.93
CA PHE A 246 -19.92 1.96 4.91
C PHE A 246 -21.15 2.88 4.87
N PHE A 247 -21.14 3.96 5.67
CA PHE A 247 -22.18 4.97 5.65
C PHE A 247 -22.26 5.73 4.31
N ASN A 248 -21.11 6.18 3.78
CA ASN A 248 -21.06 6.87 2.49
C ASN A 248 -21.61 6.03 1.35
N VAL A 249 -21.29 4.73 1.33
CA VAL A 249 -21.80 3.85 0.29
C VAL A 249 -23.27 3.53 0.50
N GLY A 250 -23.70 3.26 1.75
CA GLY A 250 -25.10 3.07 2.07
C GLY A 250 -25.99 4.25 1.62
N LEU A 251 -25.48 5.47 1.71
CA LEU A 251 -26.20 6.66 1.27
C LEU A 251 -26.15 6.93 -0.24
N LYS A 252 -25.09 6.51 -0.93
CA LYS A 252 -25.03 6.56 -2.40
C LYS A 252 -26.13 5.70 -3.03
N PHE A 253 -26.48 4.57 -2.42
CA PHE A 253 -27.55 3.70 -2.90
C PHE A 253 -28.96 4.26 -2.64
N SER A 254 -29.15 5.04 -1.57
CA SER A 254 -30.47 5.57 -1.20
C SER A 254 -30.77 6.95 -1.79
N TYR A 255 -29.76 7.79 -2.01
CA TYR A 255 -29.94 9.12 -2.59
C TYR A 255 -28.95 9.37 -3.72
N TYR A 256 -29.43 9.21 -4.96
CA TYR A 256 -28.78 9.74 -6.15
C TYR A 256 -28.71 11.27 -6.05
N GLY A 257 -27.64 11.81 -5.45
CA GLY A 257 -27.37 13.25 -5.48
C GLY A 257 -26.87 13.92 -4.21
N PHE A 258 -26.69 13.21 -3.08
CA PHE A 258 -26.03 13.85 -1.93
C PHE A 258 -24.53 14.03 -2.19
N LEU A 259 -24.22 15.22 -2.71
CA LEU A 259 -22.88 15.74 -2.86
C LEU A 259 -22.35 16.18 -1.50
N ASN A 260 -21.29 15.50 -1.08
CA ASN A 260 -20.34 15.91 -0.05
C ASN A 260 -20.91 16.00 1.37
N PHE A 261 -20.48 15.06 2.21
CA PHE A 261 -20.42 15.32 3.64
C PHE A 261 -19.52 16.54 3.90
N ASN A 262 -20.05 17.50 4.66
CA ASN A 262 -19.24 18.58 5.20
C ASN A 262 -18.14 18.00 6.07
N PHE A 263 -16.92 18.52 5.92
CA PHE A 263 -15.73 18.19 6.72
C PHE A 263 -16.01 18.22 8.24
N PHE A 264 -17.02 18.97 8.69
CA PHE A 264 -17.43 19.00 10.10
C PHE A 264 -17.97 17.68 10.63
N TYR A 265 -18.71 16.89 9.84
CA TYR A 265 -19.18 15.56 10.28
C TYR A 265 -18.00 14.62 10.61
N PHE A 266 -16.87 14.82 9.93
CA PHE A 266 -15.64 14.07 10.13
C PHE A 266 -14.94 14.38 11.47
N ILE A 267 -15.12 15.58 12.03
CA ILE A 267 -14.60 15.92 13.36
C ILE A 267 -15.53 15.41 14.46
N TYR A 268 -16.84 15.50 14.27
CA TYR A 268 -17.81 15.12 15.31
C TYR A 268 -17.86 13.61 15.56
N PHE A 269 -17.72 12.78 14.52
CA PHE A 269 -17.82 11.31 14.66
C PHE A 269 -16.76 10.68 15.58
N PRO A 270 -15.45 10.96 15.44
CA PRO A 270 -14.45 10.46 16.37
C PRO A 270 -14.58 11.10 17.76
N VAL A 271 -14.95 12.39 17.84
CA VAL A 271 -15.14 13.09 19.12
C VAL A 271 -16.29 12.49 19.94
N MET A 272 -17.40 12.11 19.31
CA MET A 272 -18.53 11.44 19.99
C MET A 272 -18.13 10.13 20.68
N PHE A 273 -17.21 9.37 20.09
CA PHE A 273 -16.71 8.13 20.68
C PHE A 273 -15.62 8.34 21.74
N PHE A 274 -14.82 9.40 21.64
CA PHE A 274 -13.91 9.79 22.72
C PHE A 274 -14.66 10.19 24.01
N PHE A 275 -15.91 10.67 23.90
CA PHE A 275 -16.76 10.90 25.07
C PHE A 275 -17.41 9.62 25.65
N LEU A 276 -17.33 8.49 24.95
CA LEU A 276 -17.86 7.19 25.41
C LEU A 276 -16.82 6.35 26.16
N PHE A 277 -15.55 6.76 26.16
CA PHE A 277 -14.46 6.21 26.98
C PHE A 277 -14.09 7.17 28.10
#